data_AF-A0A379T945-F1
#
_entry.id   AF-A0A379T945-F1
#
_cell.length_a   1.000
_cell.length_b   1.000
_cell.length_c   1.000
_cell.angle_alpha   90.00
_cell.angle_beta   90.00
_cell.angle_gamma   90.00
#
_symmetry.space_group_name_H-M   'P 1'
#
loop_
_entity.id
_entity.type
_entity.pdbx_description
1 polymer ?
#
loop_
_entity_poly.entity_id
_entity_poly.type
_entity_poly.pdbx_seq_one_letter_code
_entity_poly.pdbx_strand_id
1 'polypeptide(L)'
;MREHQALIRRQYGYRDFAWPWTFRLSRLLFTRSWLSNERPGLLFDLATSWLLQNKILLPGVTTLTRLISEVREKSADRLWSRLSGLASDEQCSLLEELLQVPDGVRTSRFEQLRKGPVCHQRPGI
;
A
#
# COMPACT_ATOMS: atom_id res chain seq x y z
N MET A 1 20.54 22.79 -12.72
CA MET A 1 19.22 22.39 -12.18
C MET A 1 18.57 23.45 -11.26
N ARG A 2 19.27 24.00 -10.26
CA ARG A 2 18.71 25.00 -9.33
C ARG A 2 18.25 26.30 -10.02
N GLU A 3 19.00 26.77 -11.02
CA GLU A 3 18.64 27.99 -11.78
C GLU A 3 17.37 27.83 -12.63
N HIS A 4 17.18 26.65 -13.23
CA HIS A 4 16.01 26.38 -14.07
C HIS A 4 14.71 26.32 -13.25
N GLN A 5 14.76 25.72 -12.05
CA GLN A 5 13.64 25.73 -11.11
C GLN A 5 13.31 27.15 -10.63
N ALA A 6 14.32 27.99 -10.39
CA ALA A 6 14.11 29.39 -10.01
C ALA A 6 13.43 30.22 -11.12
N LEU A 7 13.78 29.97 -12.39
CA LEU A 7 13.15 30.61 -13.54
C LEU A 7 11.68 30.21 -13.69
N ILE A 8 11.36 28.91 -13.57
CA ILE A 8 9.97 28.42 -13.64
C ILE A 8 9.10 29.04 -12.54
N ARG A 9 9.62 29.19 -11.31
CA ARG A 9 8.91 29.86 -10.21
C ARG A 9 8.59 31.31 -10.53
N ARG A 10 9.59 32.05 -11.00
CA ARG A 10 9.50 33.50 -11.24
C ARG A 10 8.54 33.83 -12.39
N GLN A 11 8.42 32.94 -13.37
CA GLN A 11 7.68 33.19 -14.61
C GLN A 11 6.30 32.50 -14.67
N TYR A 12 6.11 31.38 -13.97
CA TYR A 12 4.86 30.59 -14.03
C TYR A 12 4.14 30.42 -12.68
N GLY A 13 4.68 30.98 -11.60
CA GLY A 13 4.04 30.98 -10.27
C GLY A 13 4.07 29.62 -9.56
N TYR A 14 5.01 28.75 -9.91
CA TYR A 14 5.18 27.45 -9.27
C TYR A 14 5.74 27.57 -7.85
N ARG A 15 5.33 26.64 -6.99
CA ARG A 15 5.72 26.56 -5.57
C ARG A 15 6.62 25.36 -5.31
N ASP A 16 7.35 25.41 -4.20
CA ASP A 16 8.27 24.34 -3.83
C ASP A 16 7.52 23.13 -3.31
N PHE A 17 8.07 21.94 -3.59
CA PHE A 17 7.64 20.72 -2.94
C PHE A 17 8.15 20.68 -1.50
N ALA A 18 7.52 21.48 -0.66
CA ALA A 18 7.82 21.64 0.76
C ALA A 18 6.50 21.65 1.55
N TRP A 19 6.62 21.79 2.88
CA TRP A 19 5.45 22.00 3.73
C TRP A 19 4.69 23.27 3.28
N PRO A 20 3.35 23.27 3.21
CA PRO A 20 2.40 22.22 3.61
C PRO A 20 2.01 21.24 2.50
N TRP A 21 2.56 21.38 1.29
CA TRP A 21 2.17 20.61 0.10
C TRP A 21 2.58 19.15 0.18
N THR A 22 3.76 18.88 0.74
CA THR A 22 4.22 17.52 1.03
C THR A 22 3.22 16.78 1.92
N PHE A 23 2.73 17.44 2.98
CA PHE A 23 1.73 16.89 3.88
C PHE A 23 0.38 16.68 3.19
N ARG A 24 -0.10 17.65 2.41
CA ARG A 24 -1.37 17.53 1.66
C ARG A 24 -1.33 16.37 0.65
N LEU A 25 -0.23 16.23 -0.08
CA LEU A 25 -0.04 15.11 -1.00
C LEU A 25 0.00 13.78 -0.25
N SER A 26 0.75 13.70 0.85
CA SER A 26 0.82 12.48 1.68
C SER A 26 -0.55 12.08 2.18
N ARG A 27 -1.36 13.04 2.64
CA ARG A 27 -2.72 12.80 3.11
C ARG A 27 -3.64 12.32 2.00
N LEU A 28 -3.57 12.92 0.81
CA LEU A 28 -4.33 12.47 -0.37
C LEU A 28 -3.99 11.03 -0.74
N LEU A 29 -2.69 10.72 -0.84
CA LEU A 29 -2.20 9.38 -1.15
C LEU A 29 -2.64 8.37 -0.09
N PHE A 30 -2.59 8.74 1.19
CA PHE A 30 -3.01 7.88 2.29
C PHE A 30 -4.50 7.54 2.20
N THR A 31 -5.36 8.53 1.94
CA THR A 31 -6.81 8.29 1.78
C THR A 31 -7.08 7.32 0.62
N ARG A 32 -6.32 7.44 -0.47
CA ARG A 32 -6.46 6.54 -1.63
C ARG A 32 -5.95 5.13 -1.35
N SER A 33 -4.77 4.99 -0.75
CA SER A 33 -4.22 3.69 -0.37
C SER A 33 -5.03 2.97 0.70
N TRP A 34 -5.72 3.73 1.56
CA TRP A 34 -6.58 3.17 2.61
C TRP A 34 -7.87 2.57 2.04
N LEU A 35 -8.45 3.20 1.02
CA LEU A 35 -9.73 2.78 0.43
C LEU A 35 -9.55 1.67 -0.61
N SER A 36 -8.38 1.59 -1.25
CA SER A 36 -8.11 0.64 -2.32
C SER A 36 -6.64 0.25 -2.32
N ASN A 37 -6.36 -1.04 -2.56
CA ASN A 37 -4.99 -1.53 -2.75
C ASN A 37 -4.49 -1.14 -4.16
N GLU A 38 -4.46 0.16 -4.45
CA GLU A 38 -4.10 0.70 -5.75
C GLU A 38 -2.65 0.33 -6.12
N ARG A 39 -2.44 0.06 -7.42
CA ARG A 39 -1.11 -0.19 -7.97
C ARG A 39 -0.22 1.05 -7.78
N PRO A 40 1.09 0.89 -7.50
CA PRO A 40 2.01 2.02 -7.33
C PRO A 40 2.01 3.01 -8.50
N GLY A 41 1.82 2.52 -9.73
CA GLY A 41 1.72 3.38 -10.92
C GLY A 41 0.54 4.36 -10.87
N LEU A 42 -0.63 3.91 -10.42
CA LEU A 42 -1.81 4.79 -10.29
C LEU A 42 -1.61 5.88 -9.23
N LEU A 43 -0.95 5.53 -8.11
CA LEU A 43 -0.61 6.51 -7.08
C LEU A 43 0.43 7.52 -7.58
N PHE A 44 1.33 7.10 -8.46
CA PHE A 44 2.30 7.98 -9.11
C PHE A 44 1.62 8.96 -10.07
N ASP A 45 0.72 8.47 -10.92
CA ASP A 45 -0.07 9.30 -11.85
C ASP A 45 -0.96 10.28 -11.09
N LEU A 46 -1.61 9.82 -10.02
CA LEU A 46 -2.38 10.68 -9.12
C LEU A 46 -1.51 11.79 -8.51
N ALA A 47 -0.32 11.43 -8.02
CA ALA A 47 0.56 12.39 -7.37
C ALA A 47 1.09 13.45 -8.35
N THR A 48 1.51 13.03 -9.54
CA THR A 48 1.99 13.95 -10.58
C THR A 48 0.87 14.88 -11.07
N SER A 49 -0.33 14.35 -11.31
CA SER A 49 -1.51 15.14 -11.66
C SER A 49 -1.87 16.16 -10.58
N TRP A 50 -1.86 15.76 -9.31
CA TRP A 50 -2.15 16.66 -8.19
C TRP A 50 -1.08 17.77 -8.04
N LEU A 51 0.20 17.44 -8.20
CA LEU A 51 1.29 18.42 -8.15
C LEU A 51 1.16 19.46 -9.27
N LEU A 52 0.86 19.03 -10.49
CA LEU A 52 0.65 19.91 -11.63
C LEU A 52 -0.56 20.84 -11.42
N GLN A 53 -1.69 20.30 -10.96
CA GLN A 53 -2.90 21.08 -10.68
C GLN A 53 -2.68 22.16 -9.61
N ASN A 54 -1.84 21.87 -8.61
CA ASN A 54 -1.52 22.81 -7.54
C ASN A 54 -0.32 23.72 -7.86
N LYS A 55 0.23 23.64 -9.09
CA LYS A 55 1.44 24.37 -9.54
C LYS A 55 2.62 24.15 -8.59
N ILE A 56 2.84 22.92 -8.17
CA ILE A 56 3.99 22.54 -7.34
C ILE A 56 5.08 21.98 -8.24
N LEU A 57 6.32 22.37 -8.01
CA LEU A 57 7.46 21.82 -8.72
C LEU A 57 7.55 20.31 -8.49
N LEU A 58 7.59 19.56 -9.59
CA LEU A 58 7.74 18.12 -9.55
C LEU A 58 9.05 17.76 -8.85
N PRO A 59 8.99 17.04 -7.71
CA PRO A 59 10.19 16.50 -7.09
C PRO A 59 10.78 15.40 -7.98
N GLY A 60 12.02 15.00 -7.70
CA GLY A 60 12.65 13.89 -8.42
C GLY A 60 11.80 12.61 -8.30
N VAL A 61 11.81 11.78 -9.35
CA VAL A 61 11.03 10.52 -9.41
C VAL A 61 11.28 9.66 -8.18
N THR A 62 12.54 9.52 -7.77
CA THR A 62 12.93 8.76 -6.56
C THR A 62 12.33 9.33 -5.27
N THR A 63 12.20 10.66 -5.16
CA THR A 63 11.55 11.31 -4.01
C THR A 63 10.07 10.95 -3.96
N LEU A 64 9.41 10.95 -5.12
CA LEU A 64 7.99 10.63 -5.21
C LEU A 64 7.72 9.14 -4.94
N THR A 65 8.54 8.25 -5.51
CA THR A 65 8.45 6.80 -5.27
C THR A 65 8.66 6.46 -3.80
N ARG A 66 9.64 7.08 -3.14
CA ARG A 66 9.86 6.90 -1.69
C ARG A 66 8.63 7.34 -0.89
N LEU A 67 8.09 8.52 -1.18
CA LEU A 67 6.91 9.03 -0.49
C LEU A 67 5.70 8.10 -0.66
N ILE A 68 5.43 7.63 -1.87
CA ILE A 68 4.33 6.69 -2.15
C ILE A 68 4.54 5.39 -1.36
N SER A 69 5.77 4.87 -1.33
CA SER A 69 6.09 3.64 -0.60
C SER A 69 5.84 3.79 0.90
N GLU A 70 6.32 4.88 1.51
CA GLU A 70 6.09 5.20 2.94
C GLU A 70 4.61 5.35 3.27
N VAL A 71 3.83 6.00 2.40
CA VAL A 71 2.39 6.17 2.62
C VAL A 71 1.66 4.83 2.54
N ARG A 72 2.03 3.96 1.59
CA ARG A 72 1.45 2.63 1.45
C ARG A 72 1.78 1.74 2.65
N GLU A 73 3.02 1.77 3.12
CA GLU A 73 3.45 1.03 4.31
C GLU A 73 2.63 1.46 5.54
N LYS A 74 2.54 2.77 5.81
CA LYS A 74 1.69 3.30 6.91
C LYS A 74 0.22 2.91 6.78
N SER A 75 -0.30 2.85 5.55
CA SER A 75 -1.68 2.43 5.29
C SER A 75 -1.87 0.95 5.59
N ALA A 76 -0.90 0.11 5.22
CA ALA A 76 -0.90 -1.32 5.52
C ALA A 76 -0.77 -1.57 7.02
N ASP A 77 0.15 -0.88 7.70
CA ASP A 77 0.32 -1.00 9.16
C ASP A 77 -0.96 -0.66 9.91
N ARG A 78 -1.62 0.44 9.52
CA ARG A 78 -2.92 0.82 10.09
C ARG A 78 -3.98 -0.25 9.88
N LEU A 79 -3.97 -0.91 8.71
CA LEU A 79 -4.93 -1.96 8.40
C LEU A 79 -4.65 -3.18 9.28
N TRP A 80 -3.39 -3.60 9.37
CA TRP A 80 -2.96 -4.70 10.22
C TRP A 80 -3.30 -4.45 11.69
N SER A 81 -2.98 -3.27 12.24
CA SER A 81 -3.33 -2.93 13.62
C SER A 81 -4.83 -2.95 13.88
N ARG A 82 -5.65 -2.54 12.90
CA ARG A 82 -7.11 -2.61 12.99
C ARG A 82 -7.61 -4.05 12.98
N LEU A 83 -7.07 -4.89 12.09
CA LEU A 83 -7.47 -6.29 11.96
C LEU A 83 -7.03 -7.12 13.16
N SER A 84 -5.79 -6.95 13.62
CA SER A 84 -5.26 -7.67 14.79
C SER A 84 -6.02 -7.30 16.06
N GLY A 85 -6.48 -6.04 16.19
CA GLY A 85 -7.29 -5.61 17.33
C GLY A 85 -8.74 -6.12 17.33
N LEU A 86 -9.21 -6.76 16.26
CA LEU A 86 -10.55 -7.36 16.19
C LEU A 86 -10.57 -8.83 16.62
N ALA A 87 -9.42 -9.51 16.60
CA ALA A 87 -9.32 -10.91 16.98
C ALA A 87 -9.26 -11.04 18.52
N SER A 88 -10.08 -11.92 19.09
CA SER A 88 -9.94 -12.30 20.50
C SER A 88 -8.73 -13.22 20.71
N ASP A 89 -8.23 -13.32 21.94
CA ASP A 89 -7.12 -14.22 22.29
C ASP A 89 -7.41 -15.68 21.92
N GLU A 90 -8.67 -16.10 22.04
CA GLU A 90 -9.16 -17.42 21.61
C GLU A 90 -9.06 -17.59 20.08
N GLN A 91 -9.46 -16.57 19.31
CA GLN A 91 -9.35 -16.59 17.85
C GLN A 91 -7.88 -16.60 17.41
N CYS A 92 -7.01 -15.82 18.07
CA CYS A 92 -5.58 -15.84 17.83
C CYS A 92 -5.00 -17.25 18.07
N SER A 93 -5.36 -17.89 19.18
CA SER A 93 -4.90 -19.25 19.50
C SER A 93 -5.35 -20.27 18.44
N LEU A 94 -6.61 -20.18 17.98
CA LEU A 94 -7.12 -21.04 16.90
C LEU A 94 -6.40 -20.79 15.57
N LEU A 95 -6.10 -19.54 15.24
CA LEU A 95 -5.34 -19.19 14.03
C LEU A 95 -3.89 -19.70 14.10
N GLU A 96 -3.27 -19.64 15.27
CA GLU A 96 -1.93 -20.20 15.50
C GLU A 96 -1.89 -21.72 15.38
N GLU A 97 -2.93 -22.41 15.87
CA GLU A 97 -3.07 -23.86 15.73
C GLU A 97 -3.09 -24.30 14.25
N LEU A 98 -3.71 -23.50 13.37
CA LEU A 98 -3.75 -23.79 11.93
C LEU A 98 -2.36 -23.81 11.28
N LEU A 99 -1.38 -23.09 11.85
CA LEU A 99 -0.01 -23.04 11.36
C LEU A 99 0.84 -24.23 11.84
N GLN A 100 0.41 -24.93 12.89
CA GLN A 100 1.14 -26.08 13.43
C GLN A 100 1.12 -27.26 12.44
N VAL A 101 2.25 -27.94 12.33
CA VAL A 101 2.39 -29.16 11.51
C VAL A 101 2.33 -30.36 12.47
N PRO A 102 1.29 -31.20 12.39
CA PRO A 102 1.19 -32.39 13.24
C PRO A 102 2.32 -33.38 12.95
N ASP A 103 2.79 -34.07 13.99
CA ASP A 103 3.82 -35.11 13.86
C ASP A 103 3.36 -36.19 12.87
N GLY A 104 4.25 -36.52 11.92
CA GLY A 104 3.99 -37.49 10.85
C GLY A 104 3.31 -36.93 9.59
N VAL A 105 2.92 -35.65 9.58
CA VAL A 105 2.34 -34.98 8.39
C VAL A 105 3.31 -33.89 7.90
N ARG A 106 3.46 -33.73 6.58
CA ARG A 106 4.38 -32.72 5.98
C ARG A 106 3.77 -31.33 5.79
N THR A 107 2.49 -31.15 6.11
CA THR A 107 1.73 -29.94 5.80
C THR A 107 0.80 -29.58 6.96
N SER A 108 0.74 -28.30 7.32
CA SER A 108 -0.19 -27.78 8.34
C SER A 108 -1.64 -27.78 7.84
N ARG A 109 -2.60 -27.60 8.76
CA ARG A 109 -4.03 -27.46 8.39
C ARG A 109 -4.25 -26.26 7.46
N PHE A 110 -3.52 -25.17 7.69
CA PHE A 110 -3.55 -24.01 6.80
C PHE A 110 -3.15 -24.35 5.35
N GLU A 111 -2.09 -25.14 5.17
CA GLU A 111 -1.66 -25.57 3.83
C GLU A 111 -2.68 -26.48 3.13
N GLN A 112 -3.45 -27.26 3.89
CA GLN A 112 -4.56 -28.04 3.35
C GLN A 112 -5.72 -27.15 2.89
N LEU A 113 -6.09 -26.15 3.69
CA LEU A 113 -7.12 -25.17 3.35
C LEU A 113 -6.73 -24.28 2.17
N ARG A 114 -5.43 -24.05 1.95
CA ARG A 114 -4.90 -23.30 0.82
C ARG A 114 -5.05 -24.04 -0.52
N LYS A 115 -5.15 -25.37 -0.50
CA LYS A 115 -5.38 -26.14 -1.74
C LYS A 115 -6.81 -25.91 -2.19
N GLY A 116 -6.97 -25.49 -3.44
CA GLY A 116 -8.29 -25.38 -4.07
C GLY A 116 -9.03 -26.73 -4.03
N PRO A 117 -10.37 -26.74 -4.20
CA PRO A 117 -11.16 -27.95 -4.12
C PRO A 117 -10.58 -29.02 -5.05
N VAL A 118 -10.17 -30.14 -4.47
CA VAL A 118 -9.70 -31.28 -5.25
C VAL A 118 -10.92 -31.80 -5.99
N CYS A 119 -10.94 -31.71 -7.31
CA CYS A 119 -11.99 -32.32 -8.11
C CYS A 119 -11.87 -33.83 -7.89
N HIS A 120 -12.66 -34.38 -6.95
CA HIS A 120 -12.86 -35.81 -6.87
C HIS A 120 -13.50 -36.22 -8.19
N GLN A 121 -12.70 -36.84 -9.06
CA GLN A 121 -13.19 -37.47 -10.27
C GLN A 121 -14.36 -38.38 -9.87
N ARG A 122 -15.53 -38.05 -10.41
CA ARG A 122 -16.74 -38.86 -10.30
C ARG A 122 -16.40 -40.24 -10.91
N PRO A 123 -16.56 -41.36 -10.18
CA PRO A 123 -16.33 -42.68 -10.76
C PRO A 123 -17.29 -42.89 -11.93
N GLY A 124 -16.79 -43.53 -12.97
CA GLY A 124 -17.37 -43.57 -14.31
C GLY A 124 -18.83 -43.98 -14.40
N ILE A 125 -19.46 -43.46 -15.46
CA ILE A 125 -20.61 -44.08 -16.14
C ILE A 125 -20.04 -44.66 -17.43
#